data_AF-A0A2M7XYL3-F1
#
_entry.id   AF-A0A2M7XYL3-F1
#
_cell.length_a   1.000
_cell.length_b   1.000
_cell.length_c   1.000
_cell.angle_alpha   90.00
_cell.angle_beta   90.00
_cell.angle_gamma   90.00
#
_symmetry.space_group_name_H-M   'P 1'
#
loop_
_entity.id
_entity.type
_entity.pdbx_description
1 polymer ?
#
loop_
_entity_poly.entity_id
_entity_poly.type
_entity_poly.pdbx_seq_one_letter_code
_entity_poly.pdbx_strand_id
1 'polypeptide(L)'
;QPHTYSRTQNLLKEFGESLSLADISLVLPIFASARENASNFNVSSKDIVAKIKDTLKEDSLNKDCLYFESDDQLINQLDRILKEGDVVFTMGAGDVYKLRKQIIKTIDQKSKIKDQKENELLINYKIEKNKDLTFFNTLRTKTTSEYFLEAKTREDLIKGKKFALENKLDLFILAGGSNLAIVQDKINGLVIKNNYKELKIVGETNKDVLLSISSGYPVSILVNETVNKGYQGFEYHKGLPGTVGGAIYMNSKWTKPISYFGDSLVTSYLVTELGEVKQVDRDYFKFDYDYSILQKTKEILLEAVFKLKKVDPAILKEKSDRAFEYRKKTQPMGTKTSGCFFKNVDGKSVGQMIDKVGLKGFSVGDFFISPVHANFIINRGNGQAKDLIKLVKIIKERVKEKFRVELEEEVIIV
;
A
#
# COMPACT_ATOMS: atom_id res chain seq x y z
N GLN A 1 43.38 6.38 21.59
CA GLN A 1 43.61 7.33 20.48
C GLN A 1 45.06 7.17 20.02
N PRO A 2 45.30 6.69 18.79
CA PRO A 2 46.65 6.38 18.31
C PRO A 2 47.43 7.61 17.79
N HIS A 3 47.15 8.82 18.28
CA HIS A 3 47.56 10.06 17.59
C HIS A 3 49.05 10.43 17.75
N THR A 4 49.77 9.89 18.74
CA THR A 4 51.19 10.19 19.03
C THR A 4 52.11 9.01 18.75
N TYR A 5 53.35 9.28 18.33
CA TYR A 5 54.34 8.24 18.01
C TYR A 5 54.64 7.28 19.17
N SER A 6 54.96 7.77 20.37
CA SER A 6 55.29 6.91 21.53
C SER A 6 54.13 5.99 21.91
N ARG A 7 52.91 6.52 21.90
CA ARG A 7 51.70 5.77 22.24
C ARG A 7 51.38 4.70 21.20
N THR A 8 51.53 5.03 19.92
CA THR A 8 51.35 4.06 18.84
C THR A 8 52.38 2.96 18.90
N GLN A 9 53.64 3.27 19.20
CA GLN A 9 54.67 2.26 19.38
C GLN A 9 54.36 1.31 20.55
N ASN A 10 53.92 1.86 21.68
CA ASN A 10 53.65 1.07 22.90
C ASN A 10 52.36 0.25 22.84
N LEU A 11 51.36 0.70 22.08
CA LEU A 11 50.01 0.11 22.05
C LEU A 11 49.59 -0.37 20.66
N LEU A 12 50.56 -0.63 19.77
CA LEU A 12 50.29 -0.96 18.37
C LEU A 12 49.37 -2.17 18.24
N LYS A 13 49.61 -3.20 19.07
CA LYS A 13 48.83 -4.43 19.09
C LYS A 13 47.38 -4.15 19.49
N GLU A 14 47.18 -3.43 20.58
CA GLU A 14 45.86 -3.08 21.12
C GLU A 14 45.08 -2.18 20.15
N PHE A 15 45.76 -1.28 19.44
CA PHE A 15 45.14 -0.48 18.38
C PHE A 15 44.71 -1.34 17.19
N GLY A 16 45.55 -2.29 16.77
CA GLY A 16 45.21 -3.26 15.73
C GLY A 16 43.96 -4.06 16.09
N GLU A 17 43.94 -4.64 17.30
CA GLU A 17 42.81 -5.41 17.83
C GLU A 17 41.54 -4.57 17.94
N SER A 18 41.61 -3.40 18.58
CA SER A 18 40.42 -2.56 18.81
C SER A 18 39.83 -2.01 17.52
N LEU A 19 40.65 -1.59 16.56
CA LEU A 19 40.17 -1.01 15.30
C LEU A 19 39.68 -2.10 14.33
N SER A 20 40.22 -3.32 14.42
CA SER A 20 39.74 -4.47 13.64
C SER A 20 38.28 -4.86 13.92
N LEU A 21 37.69 -4.37 15.01
CA LEU A 21 36.29 -4.62 15.35
C LEU A 21 35.32 -3.94 14.37
N ALA A 22 35.69 -2.79 13.78
CA ALA A 22 34.88 -2.11 12.78
C ALA A 22 34.82 -2.90 11.47
N ASP A 23 33.72 -2.75 10.72
CA ASP A 23 33.60 -3.29 9.36
C ASP A 23 34.57 -2.59 8.40
N ILE A 24 34.77 -1.29 8.60
CA ILE A 24 35.72 -0.47 7.84
C ILE A 24 36.52 0.41 8.81
N SER A 25 37.84 0.38 8.68
CA SER A 25 38.78 1.22 9.44
C SER A 25 39.55 2.18 8.53
N LEU A 26 39.34 3.48 8.70
CA LEU A 26 40.04 4.54 7.96
C LEU A 26 41.04 5.23 8.90
N VAL A 27 42.33 5.19 8.58
CA VAL A 27 43.41 5.67 9.46
C VAL A 27 44.12 6.88 8.83
N LEU A 28 44.24 7.96 9.60
CA LEU A 28 44.95 9.19 9.24
C LEU A 28 46.38 9.23 9.83
N PRO A 29 47.25 10.17 9.39
CA PRO A 29 48.61 10.30 9.92
C PRO A 29 48.63 10.57 11.43
N ILE A 30 49.50 9.86 12.15
CA ILE A 30 49.88 10.19 13.53
C ILE A 30 50.84 11.39 13.52
N PHE A 31 50.90 12.13 14.62
CA PHE A 31 51.70 13.35 14.73
C PHE A 31 52.46 13.39 16.06
N ALA A 32 53.54 14.16 16.11
CA ALA A 32 54.31 14.33 17.34
C ALA A 32 53.53 15.23 18.30
N SER A 33 53.46 14.82 19.57
CA SER A 33 53.11 15.74 20.64
C SER A 33 54.22 16.77 20.87
N ALA A 34 53.93 17.84 21.61
CA ALA A 34 54.90 18.87 21.96
C ALA A 34 56.13 18.36 22.74
N ARG A 35 56.14 17.09 23.16
CA ARG A 35 57.20 16.44 23.94
C ARG A 35 57.94 15.36 23.16
N GLU A 36 57.58 15.14 21.90
CA GLU A 36 58.17 14.09 21.06
C GLU A 36 58.98 14.71 19.92
N ASN A 37 60.14 14.12 19.65
CA ASN A 37 60.82 14.33 18.38
C ASN A 37 60.53 13.13 17.47
N ALA A 38 59.90 13.38 16.33
CA ALA A 38 59.50 12.33 15.38
C ALA A 38 60.68 11.45 14.94
N SER A 39 61.91 11.99 14.86
CA SER A 39 63.10 11.22 14.48
C SER A 39 63.45 10.09 15.46
N ASN A 40 62.91 10.12 16.67
CA ASN A 40 63.21 9.12 17.71
C ASN A 40 62.31 7.88 17.61
N PHE A 41 61.35 7.86 16.68
CA PHE A 41 60.35 6.80 16.57
C PHE A 41 60.33 6.22 15.16
N ASN A 42 60.36 4.89 15.08
CA ASN A 42 60.23 4.15 13.83
C ASN A 42 58.82 3.52 13.74
N VAL A 43 57.78 4.35 13.81
CA VAL A 43 56.38 3.92 13.72
C VAL A 43 55.55 4.96 12.98
N SER A 44 54.54 4.50 12.25
CA SER A 44 53.64 5.29 11.43
C SER A 44 52.20 4.78 11.52
N SER A 45 51.25 5.53 10.98
CA SER A 45 49.88 5.05 10.82
C SER A 45 49.76 3.83 9.92
N LYS A 46 50.70 3.62 8.99
CA LYS A 46 50.70 2.44 8.12
C LYS A 46 50.96 1.16 8.92
N ASP A 47 51.72 1.25 10.00
CA ASP A 47 51.96 0.12 10.92
C ASP A 47 50.68 -0.26 11.68
N ILE A 48 49.82 0.72 11.99
CA ILE A 48 48.49 0.45 12.56
C ILE A 48 47.64 -0.33 11.55
N VAL A 49 47.60 0.13 10.29
CA VAL A 49 46.85 -0.56 9.22
C VAL A 49 47.38 -1.96 8.98
N ALA A 50 48.69 -2.14 8.95
CA ALA A 50 49.32 -3.46 8.86
C ALA A 50 48.89 -4.34 10.04
N LYS A 51 48.90 -3.80 11.26
CA LYS A 51 48.50 -4.56 12.45
C LYS A 51 47.03 -4.94 12.47
N ILE A 52 46.14 -4.07 11.98
CA ILE A 52 44.72 -4.41 11.79
C ILE A 52 44.60 -5.61 10.85
N LYS A 53 45.31 -5.57 9.71
CA LYS A 53 45.31 -6.68 8.73
C LYS A 53 45.85 -7.98 9.32
N ASP A 54 46.95 -7.94 10.07
CA ASP A 54 47.52 -9.11 10.74
C ASP A 54 46.56 -9.73 11.76
N THR A 55 45.67 -8.92 12.34
CA THR A 55 44.71 -9.37 13.37
C THR A 55 43.49 -10.04 12.75
N LEU A 56 43.19 -9.76 11.48
CA LEU A 56 42.11 -10.38 10.73
C LEU A 56 42.55 -11.78 10.26
N LYS A 57 41.86 -12.84 10.70
CA LYS A 57 42.09 -14.22 10.21
C LYS A 57 41.65 -14.35 8.75
N GLU A 58 42.22 -15.31 8.00
CA GLU A 58 41.96 -15.52 6.54
C GLU A 58 40.47 -15.61 6.16
N ASP A 59 39.58 -16.02 7.08
CA ASP A 59 38.12 -16.09 6.85
C ASP A 59 37.37 -14.74 6.91
N SER A 60 38.06 -13.61 7.15
CA SER A 60 37.47 -12.27 7.35
C SER A 60 37.45 -11.42 6.07
N LEU A 61 37.20 -12.02 4.91
CA LEU A 61 37.36 -11.48 3.55
C LEU A 61 36.62 -10.15 3.19
N ASN A 62 35.88 -9.53 4.12
CA ASN A 62 35.06 -8.34 3.85
C ASN A 62 35.40 -7.10 4.69
N LYS A 63 36.51 -7.09 5.46
CA LYS A 63 36.90 -5.92 6.26
C LYS A 63 37.93 -5.04 5.55
N ASP A 64 37.56 -3.81 5.22
CA ASP A 64 38.43 -2.84 4.57
C ASP A 64 39.18 -1.98 5.59
N CYS A 65 40.52 -2.01 5.54
CA CYS A 65 41.36 -1.09 6.32
C CYS A 65 42.28 -0.29 5.40
N LEU A 66 42.14 1.04 5.46
CA LEU A 66 42.77 1.98 4.53
C LEU A 66 43.48 3.12 5.28
N TYR A 67 44.66 3.48 4.79
CA TYR A 67 45.39 4.66 5.22
C TYR A 67 45.17 5.82 4.24
N PHE A 68 44.99 7.04 4.76
CA PHE A 68 44.90 8.26 3.98
C PHE A 68 45.90 9.29 4.47
N GLU A 69 46.45 10.08 3.55
CA GLU A 69 47.45 11.10 3.87
C GLU A 69 46.81 12.42 4.33
N SER A 70 45.52 12.62 4.04
CA SER A 70 44.79 13.84 4.41
C SER A 70 43.32 13.58 4.71
N ASP A 71 42.72 14.52 5.45
CA ASP A 71 41.29 14.56 5.74
C ASP A 71 40.46 14.53 4.45
N ASP A 72 40.87 15.28 3.41
CA ASP A 72 40.14 15.34 2.14
C ASP A 72 40.08 13.98 1.42
N GLN A 73 41.18 13.22 1.41
CA GLN A 73 41.19 11.88 0.82
C GLN A 73 40.26 10.93 1.58
N LEU A 74 40.29 11.01 2.92
CA LEU A 74 39.43 10.20 3.77
C LEU A 74 37.96 10.56 3.57
N ILE A 75 37.60 11.85 3.55
CA ILE A 75 36.21 12.30 3.34
C ILE A 75 35.70 11.85 1.97
N ASN A 76 36.51 11.94 0.92
CA ASN A 76 36.13 11.46 -0.41
C ASN A 76 35.89 9.95 -0.44
N GLN A 77 36.69 9.16 0.27
CA GLN A 77 36.46 7.72 0.36
C GLN A 77 35.23 7.41 1.20
N LEU A 78 35.07 8.08 2.36
CA LEU A 78 33.92 7.94 3.22
C LEU A 78 32.64 8.26 2.46
N ASP A 79 32.64 9.33 1.66
CA ASP A 79 31.51 9.66 0.79
C ASP A 79 31.17 8.48 -0.14
N ARG A 80 32.14 7.80 -0.73
CA ARG A 80 31.85 6.68 -1.65
C ARG A 80 31.27 5.44 -0.97
N ILE A 81 31.70 5.15 0.25
CA ILE A 81 31.35 3.89 0.94
C ILE A 81 30.13 4.01 1.85
N LEU A 82 29.81 5.22 2.33
CA LEU A 82 28.75 5.43 3.32
C LEU A 82 27.35 5.14 2.74
N LYS A 83 26.59 4.33 3.49
CA LYS A 83 25.21 3.95 3.19
C LYS A 83 24.26 4.36 4.32
N GLU A 84 22.97 4.36 3.99
CA GLU A 84 21.92 4.63 4.97
C GLU A 84 21.88 3.52 6.04
N GLY A 85 21.89 3.91 7.32
CA GLY A 85 21.97 3.00 8.47
C GLY A 85 23.38 2.80 9.01
N ASP A 86 24.43 3.24 8.30
CA ASP A 86 25.81 3.16 8.79
C ASP A 86 26.04 4.05 10.03
N VAL A 87 26.88 3.58 10.94
CA VAL A 87 27.32 4.34 12.12
C VAL A 87 28.78 4.72 11.96
N VAL A 88 29.06 6.03 11.89
CA VAL A 88 30.43 6.55 11.76
C VAL A 88 30.96 6.99 13.13
N PHE A 89 32.04 6.35 13.58
CA PHE A 89 32.79 6.76 14.76
C PHE A 89 34.07 7.49 14.36
N THR A 90 34.31 8.67 14.94
CA THR A 90 35.59 9.38 14.82
C THR A 90 36.31 9.39 16.17
N MET A 91 37.61 9.04 16.17
CA MET A 91 38.42 8.95 17.38
C MET A 91 39.80 9.53 17.15
N GLY A 92 40.20 10.54 17.92
CA GLY A 92 41.49 11.22 17.78
C GLY A 92 41.68 12.35 18.79
N ALA A 93 42.81 13.04 18.70
CA ALA A 93 43.11 14.24 19.49
C ALA A 93 43.33 15.44 18.57
N GLY A 94 43.38 16.64 19.15
CA GLY A 94 43.58 17.87 18.39
C GLY A 94 42.33 18.27 17.64
N ASP A 95 42.43 18.44 16.32
CA ASP A 95 41.38 19.01 15.48
C ASP A 95 40.49 17.99 14.76
N VAL A 96 40.47 16.74 15.22
CA VAL A 96 39.54 15.69 14.76
C VAL A 96 38.06 16.13 14.80
N TYR A 97 37.70 17.11 15.63
CA TYR A 97 36.36 17.70 15.66
C TYR A 97 36.00 18.45 14.36
N LYS A 98 36.99 18.91 13.58
CA LYS A 98 36.79 19.53 12.25
C LYS A 98 36.38 18.47 11.24
N LEU A 99 37.01 17.29 11.27
CA LEU A 99 36.64 16.14 10.44
C LEU A 99 35.17 15.77 10.65
N ARG A 100 34.68 15.75 11.90
CA ARG A 100 33.26 15.54 12.21
C ARG A 100 32.35 16.52 11.46
N LYS A 101 32.69 17.82 11.40
CA LYS A 101 31.88 18.82 10.70
C LYS A 101 31.83 18.57 9.20
N GLN A 102 32.94 18.15 8.60
CA GLN A 102 33.00 17.81 7.18
C GLN A 102 32.19 16.55 6.86
N ILE A 103 32.28 15.50 7.69
CA ILE A 103 31.48 14.27 7.55
C ILE A 103 29.98 14.60 7.59
N ILE A 104 29.53 15.39 8.58
CA ILE A 104 28.12 15.81 8.69
C ILE A 104 27.68 16.55 7.42
N LYS A 105 28.51 17.47 6.93
CA LYS A 105 28.21 18.23 5.70
C LYS A 105 28.02 17.30 4.49
N THR A 106 28.87 16.29 4.34
CA THR A 106 28.75 15.29 3.27
C THR A 106 27.45 14.50 3.37
N ILE A 107 27.10 14.03 4.58
CA ILE A 107 25.86 13.31 4.86
C ILE A 107 24.63 14.18 4.54
N ASP A 108 24.64 15.43 5.00
CA ASP A 108 23.55 16.38 4.78
C ASP A 108 23.37 16.72 3.30
N GLN A 109 24.47 16.90 2.57
CA GLN A 109 24.44 17.19 1.13
C GLN A 109 23.86 16.01 0.34
N LYS A 110 24.28 14.79 0.63
CA LYS A 110 23.70 13.58 0.01
C LYS A 110 22.22 13.41 0.31
N SER A 111 21.83 13.65 1.55
CA SER A 111 20.43 13.59 1.96
C SER A 111 19.60 14.61 1.18
N LYS A 112 20.07 15.87 1.08
CA LYS A 112 19.40 16.92 0.29
C LYS A 112 19.28 16.58 -1.20
N ILE A 113 20.32 16.03 -1.81
CA ILE A 113 20.28 15.64 -3.24
C ILE A 113 19.30 14.47 -3.45
N LYS A 114 19.27 13.50 -2.53
CA LYS A 114 18.31 12.39 -2.56
C LYS A 114 16.88 12.90 -2.44
N ASP A 115 16.61 13.81 -1.49
CA ASP A 115 15.31 14.43 -1.28
C ASP A 115 14.87 15.25 -2.51
N GLN A 116 15.78 16.00 -3.14
CA GLN A 116 15.48 16.75 -4.36
C GLN A 116 15.10 15.83 -5.52
N LYS A 117 15.89 14.78 -5.76
CA LYS A 117 15.59 13.79 -6.82
C LYS A 117 14.28 13.06 -6.58
N GLU A 118 14.00 12.70 -5.32
CA GLU A 118 12.72 12.07 -4.97
C GLU A 118 11.56 13.04 -5.22
N ASN A 119 11.67 14.30 -4.78
CA ASN A 119 10.61 15.30 -4.99
C ASN A 119 10.35 15.57 -6.49
N GLU A 120 11.40 15.68 -7.31
CA GLU A 120 11.25 15.82 -8.76
C GLU A 120 10.54 14.61 -9.38
N LEU A 121 10.91 13.39 -8.95
CA LEU A 121 10.27 12.17 -9.41
C LEU A 121 8.77 12.15 -9.04
N LEU A 122 8.43 12.50 -7.80
CA LEU A 122 7.05 12.52 -7.33
C LEU A 122 6.21 13.58 -8.07
N ILE A 123 6.77 14.75 -8.36
CA ILE A 123 6.11 15.78 -9.17
C ILE A 123 5.82 15.27 -10.58
N ASN A 124 6.79 14.62 -11.22
CA ASN A 124 6.63 14.08 -12.57
C ASN A 124 5.51 13.04 -12.68
N TYR A 125 5.31 12.25 -11.62
CA TYR A 125 4.26 11.24 -11.55
C TYR A 125 2.97 11.72 -10.86
N LYS A 126 2.90 12.99 -10.40
CA LYS A 126 1.78 13.56 -9.63
C LYS A 126 1.46 12.76 -8.36
N ILE A 127 2.49 12.34 -7.64
CA ILE A 127 2.38 11.54 -6.41
C ILE A 127 2.50 12.44 -5.19
N GLU A 128 1.57 12.29 -4.24
CA GLU A 128 1.55 12.98 -2.96
C GLU A 128 2.07 12.06 -1.85
N LYS A 129 2.78 12.62 -0.84
CA LYS A 129 3.18 11.90 0.37
C LYS A 129 2.16 12.06 1.49
N ASN A 130 2.02 11.05 2.35
CA ASN A 130 1.25 11.12 3.61
C ASN A 130 -0.20 11.61 3.44
N LYS A 131 -0.88 11.16 2.37
CA LYS A 131 -2.25 11.58 2.07
C LYS A 131 -3.22 11.00 3.10
N ASP A 132 -4.11 11.82 3.64
CA ASP A 132 -5.24 11.34 4.45
C ASP A 132 -6.26 10.62 3.56
N LEU A 133 -6.54 9.35 3.90
CA LEU A 133 -7.46 8.48 3.16
C LEU A 133 -8.80 8.26 3.87
N THR A 134 -9.04 8.93 5.01
CA THR A 134 -10.27 8.81 5.80
C THR A 134 -11.52 9.01 4.94
N PHE A 135 -11.46 9.96 4.00
CA PHE A 135 -12.58 10.28 3.12
C PHE A 135 -12.66 9.46 1.83
N PHE A 136 -11.71 8.57 1.57
CA PHE A 136 -11.72 7.68 0.41
C PHE A 136 -12.23 6.27 0.72
N ASN A 137 -12.46 5.94 1.99
CA ASN A 137 -13.18 4.73 2.40
C ASN A 137 -14.55 5.09 3.02
N THR A 138 -15.53 4.23 2.84
CA THR A 138 -16.94 4.48 3.24
C THR A 138 -17.19 4.23 4.73
N LEU A 139 -16.43 3.31 5.34
CA LEU A 139 -16.44 3.08 6.78
C LEU A 139 -15.84 4.26 7.58
N ARG A 140 -15.13 5.17 6.91
CA ARG A 140 -14.47 6.35 7.48
C ARG A 140 -13.46 6.00 8.58
N THR A 141 -12.73 4.90 8.41
CA THR A 141 -11.58 4.62 9.29
C THR A 141 -10.45 5.59 8.97
N LYS A 142 -9.80 6.11 10.01
CA LYS A 142 -8.67 7.04 9.87
C LYS A 142 -7.45 6.27 9.42
N THR A 143 -6.83 6.71 8.32
CA THR A 143 -5.61 6.13 7.79
C THR A 143 -4.95 7.12 6.83
N THR A 144 -3.64 7.03 6.71
CA THR A 144 -2.85 7.77 5.72
C THR A 144 -2.23 6.80 4.71
N SER A 145 -1.68 7.28 3.60
CA SER A 145 -0.80 6.50 2.72
C SER A 145 0.60 7.07 2.68
N GLU A 146 1.60 6.21 2.48
CA GLU A 146 2.97 6.65 2.22
C GLU A 146 3.06 7.48 0.94
N TYR A 147 2.64 6.90 -0.18
CA TYR A 147 2.51 7.56 -1.46
C TYR A 147 1.08 7.46 -1.98
N PHE A 148 0.62 8.50 -2.67
CA PHE A 148 -0.74 8.59 -3.19
C PHE A 148 -0.77 9.12 -4.62
N LEU A 149 -1.50 8.45 -5.50
CA LEU A 149 -1.77 8.90 -6.85
C LEU A 149 -3.29 8.91 -7.10
N GLU A 150 -3.83 10.03 -7.55
CA GLU A 150 -5.20 10.07 -8.07
C GLU A 150 -5.20 9.81 -9.58
N ALA A 151 -5.58 8.60 -10.00
CA ALA A 151 -5.64 8.23 -11.40
C ALA A 151 -6.96 8.68 -12.04
N LYS A 152 -6.90 9.56 -13.05
CA LYS A 152 -8.07 10.11 -13.77
C LYS A 152 -8.15 9.61 -15.21
N THR A 153 -7.08 9.03 -15.73
CA THR A 153 -7.04 8.42 -17.06
C THR A 153 -6.51 6.99 -17.01
N ARG A 154 -6.63 6.28 -18.14
CA ARG A 154 -5.99 4.98 -18.38
C ARG A 154 -4.49 5.06 -18.14
N GLU A 155 -3.83 6.08 -18.68
CA GLU A 155 -2.39 6.28 -18.60
C GLU A 155 -1.92 6.52 -17.17
N ASP A 156 -2.72 7.17 -16.32
CA ASP A 156 -2.36 7.38 -14.91
C ASP A 156 -2.26 6.03 -14.16
N LEU A 157 -3.16 5.08 -14.43
CA LEU A 157 -3.10 3.73 -13.82
C LEU A 157 -1.84 2.98 -14.27
N ILE A 158 -1.52 3.02 -15.56
CA ILE A 158 -0.34 2.37 -16.13
C ILE A 158 0.95 3.00 -15.56
N LYS A 159 1.02 4.34 -15.54
CA LYS A 159 2.17 5.08 -14.98
C LYS A 159 2.34 4.80 -13.50
N GLY A 160 1.25 4.76 -12.72
CA GLY A 160 1.30 4.43 -11.30
C GLY A 160 1.82 3.01 -11.04
N LYS A 161 1.39 2.03 -11.84
CA LYS A 161 1.93 0.66 -11.76
C LYS A 161 3.41 0.61 -12.11
N LYS A 162 3.83 1.29 -13.19
CA LYS A 162 5.23 1.37 -13.59
C LYS A 162 6.10 2.03 -12.51
N PHE A 163 5.65 3.14 -11.95
CA PHE A 163 6.33 3.81 -10.84
C PHE A 163 6.49 2.87 -9.63
N ALA A 164 5.44 2.15 -9.24
CA ALA A 164 5.50 1.21 -8.14
C ALA A 164 6.52 0.09 -8.40
N LEU A 165 6.58 -0.44 -9.63
CA LEU A 165 7.56 -1.47 -10.01
C LEU A 165 9.00 -0.95 -9.99
N GLU A 166 9.25 0.20 -10.61
CA GLU A 166 10.59 0.81 -10.68
C GLU A 166 11.16 1.12 -9.29
N ASN A 167 10.29 1.47 -8.34
CA ASN A 167 10.65 1.83 -6.97
C ASN A 167 10.41 0.70 -5.95
N LYS A 168 10.03 -0.50 -6.40
CA LYS A 168 9.75 -1.68 -5.56
C LYS A 168 8.76 -1.40 -4.43
N LEU A 169 7.72 -0.63 -4.72
CA LEU A 169 6.67 -0.28 -3.78
C LEU A 169 5.51 -1.27 -3.88
N ASP A 170 4.97 -1.65 -2.72
CA ASP A 170 3.66 -2.31 -2.67
C ASP A 170 2.59 -1.39 -3.26
N LEU A 171 1.64 -1.99 -3.97
CA LEU A 171 0.60 -1.25 -4.69
C LEU A 171 -0.78 -1.60 -4.15
N PHE A 172 -1.54 -0.58 -3.76
CA PHE A 172 -2.93 -0.71 -3.32
C PHE A 172 -3.86 0.13 -4.20
N ILE A 173 -4.77 -0.53 -4.92
CA ILE A 173 -5.77 0.15 -5.75
C ILE A 173 -7.00 0.48 -4.91
N LEU A 174 -7.17 1.76 -4.60
CA LEU A 174 -8.32 2.29 -3.90
C LEU A 174 -9.41 2.68 -4.90
N ALA A 175 -10.39 1.79 -5.08
CA ALA A 175 -11.56 2.03 -5.91
C ALA A 175 -12.58 2.95 -5.19
N GLY A 176 -13.84 2.52 -5.03
CA GLY A 176 -14.85 3.29 -4.29
C GLY A 176 -14.78 3.17 -2.77
N GLY A 177 -13.89 2.32 -2.23
CA GLY A 177 -13.70 2.14 -0.78
C GLY A 177 -14.94 1.64 -0.04
N SER A 178 -15.88 0.99 -0.75
CA SER A 178 -17.16 0.52 -0.22
C SER A 178 -17.13 -0.86 0.44
N ASN A 179 -16.03 -1.61 0.25
CA ASN A 179 -15.83 -2.96 0.80
C ASN A 179 -14.51 -3.08 1.59
N LEU A 180 -14.08 -2.00 2.25
CA LEU A 180 -12.80 -1.93 2.97
C LEU A 180 -13.02 -1.68 4.46
N ALA A 181 -12.25 -2.37 5.29
CA ALA A 181 -12.08 -2.08 6.70
C ALA A 181 -10.57 -1.88 6.99
N ILE A 182 -10.11 -0.63 6.89
CA ILE A 182 -8.70 -0.28 7.08
C ILE A 182 -8.45 -0.13 8.58
N VAL A 183 -7.57 -0.97 9.12
CA VAL A 183 -7.21 -1.03 10.55
C VAL A 183 -5.78 -0.57 10.81
N GLN A 184 -4.96 -0.42 9.78
CA GLN A 184 -3.66 0.24 9.88
C GLN A 184 -3.78 1.77 9.85
N ASP A 185 -2.91 2.45 10.60
CA ASP A 185 -2.85 3.93 10.62
C ASP A 185 -2.23 4.52 9.34
N LYS A 186 -1.40 3.72 8.66
CA LYS A 186 -0.71 4.09 7.41
C LYS A 186 -0.62 2.88 6.48
N ILE A 187 -1.02 3.08 5.23
CA ILE A 187 -0.80 2.13 4.14
C ILE A 187 0.59 2.41 3.54
N ASN A 188 1.49 1.45 3.64
CA ASN A 188 2.83 1.55 3.04
C ASN A 188 2.77 1.34 1.52
N GLY A 189 3.76 1.89 0.81
CA GLY A 189 3.82 1.85 -0.65
C GLY A 189 2.91 2.87 -1.34
N LEU A 190 2.50 2.58 -2.56
CA LEU A 190 1.68 3.45 -3.39
C LEU A 190 0.19 3.08 -3.29
N VAL A 191 -0.63 4.02 -2.86
CA VAL A 191 -2.09 3.96 -2.99
C VAL A 191 -2.50 4.69 -4.26
N ILE A 192 -3.13 3.99 -5.20
CA ILE A 192 -3.74 4.63 -6.37
C ILE A 192 -5.25 4.73 -6.17
N LYS A 193 -5.76 5.96 -5.99
CA LYS A 193 -7.19 6.23 -6.05
C LYS A 193 -7.63 6.20 -7.50
N ASN A 194 -8.38 5.18 -7.88
CA ASN A 194 -8.93 5.08 -9.22
C ASN A 194 -10.19 5.96 -9.34
N ASN A 195 -10.05 7.03 -10.13
CA ASN A 195 -11.10 7.97 -10.54
C ASN A 195 -11.13 8.11 -12.07
N TYR A 196 -10.59 7.15 -12.81
CA TYR A 196 -10.70 7.10 -14.26
C TYR A 196 -12.14 6.81 -14.66
N LYS A 197 -12.81 7.81 -15.24
CA LYS A 197 -14.26 7.80 -15.55
C LYS A 197 -14.48 8.07 -17.02
N GLU A 198 -14.66 7.01 -17.78
CA GLU A 198 -14.94 7.05 -19.19
C GLU A 198 -15.96 5.95 -19.55
N LEU A 199 -16.90 6.31 -20.41
CA LEU A 199 -17.91 5.40 -20.94
C LEU A 199 -18.02 5.65 -22.45
N LYS A 200 -17.86 4.60 -23.24
CA LYS A 200 -17.92 4.64 -24.71
C LYS A 200 -18.84 3.55 -25.24
N ILE A 201 -19.65 3.87 -26.24
CA ILE A 201 -20.30 2.86 -27.08
C ILE A 201 -19.25 2.40 -28.09
N VAL A 202 -18.91 1.10 -28.07
CA VAL A 202 -17.90 0.50 -28.96
C VAL A 202 -18.51 -0.41 -30.02
N GLY A 203 -19.82 -0.62 -29.96
CA GLY A 203 -20.59 -1.35 -30.96
C GLY A 203 -22.07 -1.26 -30.63
N GLU A 204 -22.91 -1.20 -31.65
CA GLU A 204 -24.35 -1.00 -31.47
C GLU A 204 -25.13 -1.66 -32.60
N THR A 205 -26.23 -2.30 -32.24
CA THR A 205 -27.20 -2.88 -33.17
C THR A 205 -28.61 -2.46 -32.76
N ASN A 206 -29.64 -2.92 -33.49
CA ASN A 206 -31.03 -2.69 -33.10
C ASN A 206 -31.42 -3.38 -31.78
N LYS A 207 -30.72 -4.46 -31.38
CA LYS A 207 -31.09 -5.28 -30.20
C LYS A 207 -30.11 -5.16 -29.05
N ASP A 208 -28.83 -4.92 -29.34
CA ASP A 208 -27.74 -4.94 -28.36
C ASP A 208 -26.86 -3.69 -28.48
N VAL A 209 -26.21 -3.32 -27.38
CA VAL A 209 -25.15 -2.31 -27.31
C VAL A 209 -23.94 -2.85 -26.56
N LEU A 210 -22.73 -2.55 -27.05
CA LEU A 210 -21.46 -2.81 -26.39
C LEU A 210 -20.95 -1.53 -25.74
N LEU A 211 -20.83 -1.53 -24.41
CA LEU A 211 -20.31 -0.41 -23.64
C LEU A 211 -18.93 -0.75 -23.10
N SER A 212 -17.92 0.03 -23.48
CA SER A 212 -16.62 0.05 -22.81
C SER A 212 -16.68 1.04 -21.66
N ILE A 213 -16.41 0.58 -20.44
CA ILE A 213 -16.57 1.35 -19.22
C ILE A 213 -15.30 1.22 -18.40
N SER A 214 -14.72 2.36 -18.00
CA SER A 214 -13.53 2.39 -17.16
C SER A 214 -13.80 1.88 -15.74
N SER A 215 -12.78 1.31 -15.10
CA SER A 215 -12.86 0.69 -13.79
C SER A 215 -13.11 1.68 -12.64
N GLY A 216 -12.80 2.96 -12.82
CA GLY A 216 -13.11 4.03 -11.87
C GLY A 216 -14.53 4.60 -12.02
N TYR A 217 -15.32 4.13 -12.99
CA TYR A 217 -16.67 4.64 -13.24
C TYR A 217 -17.63 4.26 -12.08
N PRO A 218 -18.36 5.22 -11.47
CA PRO A 218 -19.27 4.90 -10.35
C PRO A 218 -20.46 4.04 -10.79
N VAL A 219 -20.72 2.94 -10.07
CA VAL A 219 -21.82 2.02 -10.41
C VAL A 219 -23.18 2.71 -10.37
N SER A 220 -23.41 3.56 -9.37
CA SER A 220 -24.68 4.27 -9.22
C SER A 220 -25.00 5.17 -10.42
N ILE A 221 -23.99 5.81 -11.01
CA ILE A 221 -24.15 6.64 -12.21
C ILE A 221 -24.43 5.74 -13.40
N LEU A 222 -23.61 4.70 -13.60
CA LEU A 222 -23.75 3.74 -14.69
C LEU A 222 -25.17 3.15 -14.75
N VAL A 223 -25.67 2.64 -13.61
CA VAL A 223 -27.00 2.01 -13.54
C VAL A 223 -28.08 3.00 -13.99
N ASN A 224 -28.04 4.24 -13.51
CA ASN A 224 -29.03 5.25 -13.89
C ASN A 224 -28.96 5.59 -15.38
N GLU A 225 -27.75 5.76 -15.94
CA GLU A 225 -27.57 6.04 -17.37
C GLU A 225 -28.08 4.89 -18.24
N THR A 226 -27.76 3.65 -17.89
CA THR A 226 -28.18 2.47 -18.65
C THR A 226 -29.68 2.24 -18.54
N VAL A 227 -30.28 2.42 -17.36
CA VAL A 227 -31.74 2.31 -17.18
C VAL A 227 -32.47 3.35 -18.03
N ASN A 228 -32.03 4.62 -17.98
CA ASN A 228 -32.67 5.70 -18.74
C ASN A 228 -32.58 5.50 -20.26
N LYS A 229 -31.50 4.87 -20.74
CA LYS A 229 -31.30 4.56 -22.17
C LYS A 229 -31.93 3.22 -22.60
N GLY A 230 -32.53 2.46 -21.68
CA GLY A 230 -33.11 1.16 -22.02
C GLY A 230 -32.08 0.05 -22.20
N TYR A 231 -30.88 0.19 -21.62
CA TYR A 231 -29.80 -0.81 -21.71
C TYR A 231 -29.84 -1.76 -20.52
N GLN A 232 -30.37 -2.95 -20.75
CA GLN A 232 -30.56 -4.00 -19.74
C GLN A 232 -29.24 -4.70 -19.38
N GLY A 233 -29.00 -4.88 -18.07
CA GLY A 233 -27.91 -5.70 -17.51
C GLY A 233 -27.45 -5.23 -16.13
N PHE A 234 -27.68 -3.96 -15.78
CA PHE A 234 -27.27 -3.39 -14.50
C PHE A 234 -28.44 -2.96 -13.60
N GLU A 235 -29.69 -3.10 -14.04
CA GLU A 235 -30.87 -2.51 -13.38
C GLU A 235 -31.00 -2.89 -11.89
N TYR A 236 -30.63 -4.13 -11.54
CA TYR A 236 -30.68 -4.67 -10.18
C TYR A 236 -29.56 -4.18 -9.25
N HIS A 237 -28.53 -3.54 -9.80
CA HIS A 237 -27.39 -3.01 -9.06
C HIS A 237 -27.62 -1.56 -8.59
N LYS A 238 -28.83 -1.01 -8.74
CA LYS A 238 -29.16 0.33 -8.20
C LYS A 238 -28.97 0.37 -6.69
N GLY A 239 -28.18 1.34 -6.24
CA GLY A 239 -27.78 1.47 -4.83
C GLY A 239 -26.59 0.60 -4.42
N LEU A 240 -25.89 -0.07 -5.35
CA LEU A 240 -24.58 -0.65 -5.09
C LEU A 240 -23.52 0.47 -4.98
N PRO A 241 -22.89 0.68 -3.80
CA PRO A 241 -21.81 1.64 -3.68
C PRO A 241 -20.52 1.10 -4.32
N GLY A 242 -19.73 1.99 -4.90
CA GLY A 242 -18.42 1.64 -5.45
C GLY A 242 -18.27 2.00 -6.94
N THR A 243 -17.27 1.40 -7.57
CA THR A 243 -16.96 1.59 -8.99
C THR A 243 -17.07 0.27 -9.75
N VAL A 244 -17.13 0.34 -11.07
CA VAL A 244 -17.12 -0.82 -11.98
C VAL A 244 -15.97 -1.78 -11.68
N GLY A 245 -14.77 -1.26 -11.40
CA GLY A 245 -13.61 -2.05 -11.02
C GLY A 245 -13.81 -2.82 -9.73
N GLY A 246 -14.34 -2.17 -8.69
CA GLY A 246 -14.68 -2.86 -7.44
C GLY A 246 -15.78 -3.91 -7.63
N ALA A 247 -16.78 -3.61 -8.47
CA ALA A 247 -17.87 -4.53 -8.75
C ALA A 247 -17.41 -5.78 -9.53
N ILE A 248 -16.49 -5.63 -10.50
CA ILE A 248 -15.87 -6.76 -11.20
C ILE A 248 -14.92 -7.53 -10.27
N TYR A 249 -14.09 -6.82 -9.49
CA TYR A 249 -13.15 -7.45 -8.55
C TYR A 249 -13.86 -8.38 -7.56
N MET A 250 -15.01 -7.94 -7.04
CA MET A 250 -15.86 -8.70 -6.13
C MET A 250 -16.90 -9.55 -6.85
N ASN A 251 -17.05 -9.49 -8.18
CA ASN A 251 -18.22 -10.01 -8.87
C ASN A 251 -19.53 -9.70 -8.12
N SER A 252 -19.75 -8.41 -7.81
CA SER A 252 -20.85 -7.97 -6.96
C SER A 252 -22.20 -8.46 -7.47
N LYS A 253 -23.11 -8.75 -6.54
CA LYS A 253 -24.38 -9.38 -6.86
C LYS A 253 -25.60 -8.67 -6.28
N TRP A 254 -26.73 -8.97 -6.89
CA TRP A 254 -28.08 -8.88 -6.33
C TRP A 254 -28.68 -10.28 -6.20
N THR A 255 -29.62 -10.49 -5.28
CA THR A 255 -30.17 -11.83 -4.97
C THR A 255 -31.66 -12.00 -5.31
N LYS A 256 -32.37 -10.94 -5.71
CA LYS A 256 -33.82 -10.97 -5.94
C LYS A 256 -34.25 -10.21 -7.21
N PRO A 257 -34.07 -10.77 -8.42
CA PRO A 257 -33.48 -12.08 -8.73
C PRO A 257 -31.96 -12.08 -8.61
N ILE A 258 -31.35 -13.28 -8.68
CA ILE A 258 -29.89 -13.38 -8.75
C ILE A 258 -29.41 -12.70 -10.02
N SER A 259 -28.48 -11.77 -9.88
CA SER A 259 -27.82 -11.07 -10.97
C SER A 259 -26.44 -10.67 -10.51
N TYR A 260 -25.42 -11.02 -11.30
CA TYR A 260 -24.04 -10.65 -11.04
C TYR A 260 -23.61 -9.53 -11.98
N PHE A 261 -22.72 -8.67 -11.49
CA PHE A 261 -22.20 -7.55 -12.27
C PHE A 261 -21.41 -8.04 -13.51
N GLY A 262 -20.75 -9.19 -13.40
CA GLY A 262 -19.98 -9.82 -14.48
C GLY A 262 -20.81 -10.63 -15.50
N ASP A 263 -22.14 -10.73 -15.36
CA ASP A 263 -22.97 -11.57 -16.23
C ASP A 263 -22.89 -11.14 -17.71
N SER A 264 -22.90 -9.84 -17.96
CA SER A 264 -22.86 -9.26 -19.31
C SER A 264 -21.45 -8.94 -19.82
N LEU A 265 -20.40 -9.34 -19.10
CA LEU A 265 -19.03 -9.04 -19.46
C LEU A 265 -18.63 -9.80 -20.74
N VAL A 266 -17.96 -9.11 -21.67
CA VAL A 266 -17.43 -9.72 -22.90
C VAL A 266 -15.91 -9.78 -22.87
N THR A 267 -15.27 -8.65 -22.60
CA THR A 267 -13.81 -8.53 -22.57
C THR A 267 -13.40 -7.43 -21.61
N SER A 268 -12.15 -7.46 -21.15
CA SER A 268 -11.55 -6.40 -20.34
C SER A 268 -10.10 -6.17 -20.70
N TYR A 269 -9.61 -4.98 -20.36
CA TYR A 269 -8.20 -4.63 -20.44
C TYR A 269 -7.63 -4.55 -19.02
N LEU A 270 -6.53 -5.26 -18.80
CA LEU A 270 -5.86 -5.34 -17.50
C LEU A 270 -4.43 -4.82 -17.62
N VAL A 271 -3.92 -4.24 -16.54
CA VAL A 271 -2.47 -4.07 -16.33
C VAL A 271 -1.96 -5.29 -15.57
N THR A 272 -0.99 -5.99 -16.15
CA THR A 272 -0.37 -7.18 -15.56
C THR A 272 0.54 -6.83 -14.39
N GLU A 273 1.04 -7.84 -13.70
CA GLU A 273 2.05 -7.68 -12.66
C GLU A 273 3.31 -6.97 -13.16
N LEU A 274 3.68 -7.16 -14.43
CA LEU A 274 4.84 -6.54 -15.09
C LEU A 274 4.56 -5.12 -15.63
N GLY A 275 3.34 -4.59 -15.45
CA GLY A 275 2.98 -3.25 -15.92
C GLY A 275 2.56 -3.19 -17.39
N GLU A 276 2.38 -4.34 -18.05
CA GLU A 276 1.94 -4.43 -19.44
C GLU A 276 0.42 -4.46 -19.54
N VAL A 277 -0.13 -3.99 -20.65
CA VAL A 277 -1.56 -4.08 -20.92
C VAL A 277 -1.86 -5.39 -21.65
N LYS A 278 -2.82 -6.15 -21.16
CA LYS A 278 -3.39 -7.29 -21.87
C LYS A 278 -4.90 -7.20 -21.99
N GLN A 279 -5.44 -7.81 -23.04
CA GLN A 279 -6.86 -8.02 -23.22
C GLN A 279 -7.23 -9.44 -22.80
N VAL A 280 -8.31 -9.60 -22.06
CA VAL A 280 -8.84 -10.90 -21.62
C VAL A 280 -10.34 -10.97 -21.87
N ASP A 281 -10.87 -12.19 -22.04
CA ASP A 281 -12.30 -12.45 -22.12
C ASP A 281 -12.92 -12.61 -20.71
N ARG A 282 -14.22 -12.93 -20.67
CA ARG A 282 -14.95 -13.18 -19.43
C ARG A 282 -14.43 -14.42 -18.69
N ASP A 283 -14.03 -15.47 -19.39
CA ASP A 283 -13.67 -16.76 -18.78
C ASP A 283 -12.37 -16.64 -17.97
N TYR A 284 -11.48 -15.72 -18.35
CA TYR A 284 -10.30 -15.36 -17.57
C TYR A 284 -10.63 -15.03 -16.10
N PHE A 285 -11.75 -14.34 -15.86
CA PHE A 285 -12.08 -13.84 -14.52
C PHE A 285 -12.43 -14.93 -13.52
N LYS A 286 -12.79 -16.14 -13.96
CA LYS A 286 -13.17 -17.27 -13.10
C LYS A 286 -14.14 -16.83 -12.00
N PHE A 287 -15.18 -16.10 -12.39
CA PHE A 287 -16.14 -15.50 -11.47
C PHE A 287 -16.83 -16.55 -10.60
N ASP A 288 -16.97 -16.24 -9.31
CA ASP A 288 -17.71 -17.03 -8.33
C ASP A 288 -18.38 -16.08 -7.32
N TYR A 289 -19.01 -16.62 -6.26
CA TYR A 289 -19.63 -15.87 -5.19
C TYR A 289 -18.63 -14.91 -4.53
N ASP A 290 -18.87 -13.62 -4.70
CA ASP A 290 -18.03 -12.53 -4.21
C ASP A 290 -16.54 -12.62 -4.63
N TYR A 291 -16.27 -13.25 -5.78
CA TYR A 291 -14.93 -13.62 -6.22
C TYR A 291 -14.67 -13.35 -7.71
N SER A 292 -13.45 -12.91 -7.99
CA SER A 292 -12.81 -12.96 -9.31
C SER A 292 -11.33 -13.29 -9.16
N ILE A 293 -10.69 -13.79 -10.24
CA ILE A 293 -9.26 -14.12 -10.24
C ILE A 293 -8.35 -12.93 -9.91
N LEU A 294 -8.84 -11.69 -10.12
CA LEU A 294 -8.11 -10.46 -9.81
C LEU A 294 -7.76 -10.35 -8.33
N GLN A 295 -8.53 -11.00 -7.45
CA GLN A 295 -8.23 -11.07 -6.02
C GLN A 295 -6.91 -11.79 -5.74
N LYS A 296 -6.53 -12.74 -6.61
CA LYS A 296 -5.28 -13.50 -6.54
C LYS A 296 -4.17 -12.86 -7.37
N THR A 297 -4.45 -12.51 -8.63
CA THR A 297 -3.40 -12.02 -9.55
C THR A 297 -2.97 -10.59 -9.26
N LYS A 298 -3.79 -9.81 -8.53
CA LYS A 298 -3.55 -8.39 -8.22
C LYS A 298 -3.39 -7.50 -9.46
N GLU A 299 -3.88 -7.97 -10.61
CA GLU A 299 -3.89 -7.20 -11.85
C GLU A 299 -4.91 -6.06 -11.77
N ILE A 300 -4.60 -4.95 -12.45
CA ILE A 300 -5.41 -3.74 -12.38
C ILE A 300 -6.39 -3.74 -13.56
N LEU A 301 -7.68 -3.77 -13.29
CA LEU A 301 -8.68 -3.56 -14.33
C LEU A 301 -8.62 -2.11 -14.83
N LEU A 302 -8.48 -1.89 -16.13
CA LEU A 302 -8.54 -0.58 -16.78
C LEU A 302 -9.97 -0.29 -17.25
N GLU A 303 -10.47 -1.08 -18.19
CA GLU A 303 -11.83 -0.99 -18.73
C GLU A 303 -12.43 -2.39 -18.91
N ALA A 304 -13.75 -2.45 -18.83
CA ALA A 304 -14.55 -3.64 -19.08
C ALA A 304 -15.59 -3.33 -20.15
N VAL A 305 -15.74 -4.23 -21.12
CA VAL A 305 -16.72 -4.14 -22.20
C VAL A 305 -17.89 -5.08 -21.89
N PHE A 306 -19.09 -4.51 -21.86
CA PHE A 306 -20.32 -5.23 -21.54
C PHE A 306 -21.27 -5.25 -22.74
N LYS A 307 -21.92 -6.39 -22.97
CA LYS A 307 -23.00 -6.52 -23.95
C LYS A 307 -24.35 -6.42 -23.26
N LEU A 308 -25.05 -5.33 -23.52
CA LEU A 308 -26.36 -5.05 -22.92
C LEU A 308 -27.46 -5.14 -23.98
N LYS A 309 -28.65 -5.57 -23.56
CA LYS A 309 -29.82 -5.65 -24.44
C LYS A 309 -30.58 -4.33 -24.42
N LYS A 310 -31.08 -3.89 -25.57
CA LYS A 310 -31.99 -2.76 -25.68
C LYS A 310 -33.42 -3.22 -25.39
N VAL A 311 -34.05 -2.57 -24.42
CA VAL A 311 -35.43 -2.80 -24.01
C VAL A 311 -36.09 -1.46 -23.69
N ASP A 312 -37.41 -1.47 -23.46
CA ASP A 312 -38.12 -0.26 -23.04
C ASP A 312 -37.55 0.28 -21.70
N PRO A 313 -37.08 1.55 -21.66
CA PRO A 313 -36.59 2.18 -20.43
C PRO A 313 -37.59 2.13 -19.26
N ALA A 314 -38.91 2.17 -19.53
CA ALA A 314 -39.93 2.10 -18.50
C ALA A 314 -39.88 0.77 -17.72
N ILE A 315 -39.66 -0.34 -18.43
CA ILE A 315 -39.52 -1.68 -17.84
C ILE A 315 -38.27 -1.75 -16.95
N LEU A 316 -37.15 -1.19 -17.40
CA LEU A 316 -35.92 -1.15 -16.60
C LEU A 316 -36.07 -0.28 -15.35
N LYS A 317 -36.74 0.86 -15.50
CA LYS A 317 -36.99 1.77 -14.39
C LYS A 317 -37.83 1.09 -13.31
N GLU A 318 -38.89 0.38 -13.68
CA GLU A 318 -39.71 -0.38 -12.72
C GLU A 318 -38.88 -1.42 -11.95
N LYS A 319 -38.11 -2.26 -12.66
CA LYS A 319 -37.22 -3.26 -12.04
C LYS A 319 -36.21 -2.63 -11.10
N SER A 320 -35.58 -1.56 -11.56
CA SER A 320 -34.53 -0.86 -10.82
C SER A 320 -35.07 -0.17 -9.56
N ASP A 321 -36.22 0.49 -9.65
CA ASP A 321 -36.89 1.14 -8.52
C ASP A 321 -37.35 0.08 -7.49
N ARG A 322 -37.92 -1.04 -7.94
CA ARG A 322 -38.28 -2.16 -7.04
C ARG A 322 -37.08 -2.72 -6.28
N ALA A 323 -35.96 -2.95 -6.96
CA ALA A 323 -34.74 -3.46 -6.33
C ALA A 323 -34.17 -2.46 -5.31
N PHE A 324 -34.17 -1.18 -5.66
CA PHE A 324 -33.68 -0.11 -4.79
C PHE A 324 -34.55 0.07 -3.54
N GLU A 325 -35.88 0.03 -3.68
CA GLU A 325 -36.79 0.11 -2.53
C GLU A 325 -36.65 -1.09 -1.60
N TYR A 326 -36.43 -2.30 -2.13
CA TYR A 326 -36.09 -3.45 -1.29
C TYR A 326 -34.76 -3.24 -0.54
N ARG A 327 -33.74 -2.71 -1.21
CA ARG A 327 -32.44 -2.42 -0.59
C ARG A 327 -32.57 -1.42 0.56
N LYS A 328 -33.28 -0.30 0.34
CA LYS A 328 -33.56 0.72 1.38
C LYS A 328 -34.23 0.14 2.61
N LYS A 329 -35.19 -0.78 2.44
CA LYS A 329 -35.91 -1.41 3.55
C LYS A 329 -35.07 -2.39 4.35
N THR A 330 -34.06 -3.01 3.71
CA THR A 330 -33.32 -4.13 4.29
C THR A 330 -31.89 -3.80 4.70
N GLN A 331 -31.36 -2.65 4.27
CA GLN A 331 -29.97 -2.27 4.51
C GLN A 331 -29.89 -0.82 5.01
N PRO A 332 -28.92 -0.50 5.88
CA PRO A 332 -28.68 0.88 6.30
C PRO A 332 -28.15 1.70 5.11
N MET A 333 -28.83 2.81 4.82
CA MET A 333 -28.49 3.71 3.71
C MET A 333 -27.91 5.02 4.23
N GLY A 334 -26.94 5.60 3.51
CA GLY A 334 -26.34 6.89 3.87
C GLY A 334 -25.49 6.87 5.15
N THR A 335 -25.19 5.68 5.68
CA THR A 335 -24.36 5.50 6.89
C THR A 335 -22.91 5.17 6.52
N LYS A 336 -21.99 5.45 7.44
CA LYS A 336 -20.56 5.11 7.28
C LYS A 336 -20.36 3.62 7.56
N THR A 337 -20.36 2.79 6.52
CA THR A 337 -20.28 1.33 6.59
C THR A 337 -19.57 0.76 5.37
N SER A 338 -18.99 -0.43 5.49
CA SER A 338 -18.31 -1.16 4.41
C SER A 338 -19.18 -2.28 3.79
N GLY A 339 -20.50 -2.24 4.02
CA GLY A 339 -21.40 -3.29 3.55
C GLY A 339 -21.56 -4.44 4.55
N CYS A 340 -21.91 -5.62 4.04
CA CYS A 340 -21.92 -6.86 4.81
C CYS A 340 -20.49 -7.17 5.26
N PHE A 341 -20.27 -7.30 6.56
CA PHE A 341 -18.93 -7.52 7.10
C PHE A 341 -18.46 -8.97 6.91
N PHE A 342 -19.37 -9.93 7.02
CA PHE A 342 -19.08 -11.36 6.92
C PHE A 342 -19.83 -12.02 5.76
N LYS A 343 -19.21 -13.03 5.16
CA LYS A 343 -19.84 -13.89 4.15
C LYS A 343 -20.95 -14.72 4.79
N ASN A 344 -21.96 -15.08 4.00
CA ASN A 344 -22.94 -16.07 4.43
C ASN A 344 -22.33 -17.47 4.46
N VAL A 345 -22.77 -18.31 5.40
CA VAL A 345 -22.22 -19.68 5.61
C VAL A 345 -23.30 -20.70 5.25
N ASP A 346 -23.01 -21.63 4.33
CA ASP A 346 -23.91 -22.70 3.88
C ASP A 346 -25.32 -22.23 3.49
N GLY A 347 -25.41 -21.07 2.82
CA GLY A 347 -26.69 -20.45 2.45
C GLY A 347 -27.48 -19.85 3.62
N LYS A 348 -26.95 -19.88 4.84
CA LYS A 348 -27.57 -19.27 6.03
C LYS A 348 -27.11 -17.83 6.19
N SER A 349 -28.06 -16.96 6.54
CA SER A 349 -27.77 -15.54 6.74
C SER A 349 -26.97 -15.31 8.01
N VAL A 350 -25.74 -14.81 7.88
CA VAL A 350 -24.93 -14.40 9.04
C VAL A 350 -25.55 -13.21 9.76
N GLY A 351 -26.23 -12.31 9.04
CA GLY A 351 -27.01 -11.24 9.66
C GLY A 351 -28.08 -11.77 10.64
N GLN A 352 -28.75 -12.88 10.32
CA GLN A 352 -29.70 -13.50 11.25
C GLN A 352 -29.00 -14.17 12.44
N MET A 353 -27.81 -14.74 12.24
CA MET A 353 -27.03 -15.34 13.34
C MET A 353 -26.59 -14.26 14.34
N ILE A 354 -26.06 -13.13 13.85
CA ILE A 354 -25.64 -12.00 14.68
C ILE A 354 -26.84 -11.40 15.43
N ASP A 355 -28.00 -11.30 14.79
CA ASP A 355 -29.24 -10.85 15.44
C ASP A 355 -29.65 -11.81 16.58
N LYS A 356 -29.64 -13.12 16.33
CA LYS A 356 -30.01 -14.15 17.31
C LYS A 356 -29.07 -14.24 18.52
N VAL A 357 -27.82 -13.75 18.44
CA VAL A 357 -26.93 -13.61 19.60
C VAL A 357 -27.11 -12.27 20.33
N GLY A 358 -28.10 -11.47 19.94
CA GLY A 358 -28.49 -10.23 20.62
C GLY A 358 -27.54 -9.07 20.37
N LEU A 359 -26.82 -9.06 19.24
CA LEU A 359 -25.78 -8.06 18.98
C LEU A 359 -26.23 -6.85 18.17
N LYS A 360 -27.49 -6.78 17.70
CA LYS A 360 -28.01 -5.55 17.07
C LYS A 360 -27.91 -4.36 18.03
N GLY A 361 -27.34 -3.24 17.57
CA GLY A 361 -27.12 -2.05 18.38
C GLY A 361 -25.92 -2.13 19.33
N PHE A 362 -25.32 -3.31 19.53
CA PHE A 362 -24.12 -3.45 20.35
C PHE A 362 -22.96 -2.63 19.78
N SER A 363 -22.20 -1.96 20.65
CA SER A 363 -21.16 -1.03 20.25
C SER A 363 -19.86 -1.23 21.02
N VAL A 364 -18.75 -0.94 20.34
CA VAL A 364 -17.42 -0.78 20.93
C VAL A 364 -16.86 0.53 20.40
N GLY A 365 -16.58 1.47 21.30
CA GLY A 365 -16.24 2.84 20.93
C GLY A 365 -17.28 3.43 19.96
N ASP A 366 -16.79 3.94 18.83
CA ASP A 366 -17.62 4.57 17.81
C ASP A 366 -18.19 3.61 16.76
N PHE A 367 -17.86 2.32 16.83
CA PHE A 367 -18.44 1.29 15.97
C PHE A 367 -19.62 0.62 16.65
N PHE A 368 -20.69 0.37 15.89
CA PHE A 368 -21.84 -0.36 16.36
C PHE A 368 -22.48 -1.20 15.25
N ILE A 369 -23.19 -2.25 15.66
CA ILE A 369 -23.90 -3.13 14.73
C ILE A 369 -25.24 -2.51 14.37
N SER A 370 -25.53 -2.41 13.07
CA SER A 370 -26.74 -1.77 12.57
C SER A 370 -28.01 -2.43 13.14
N PRO A 371 -28.98 -1.64 13.65
CA PRO A 371 -30.26 -2.16 14.07
C PRO A 371 -31.11 -2.66 12.90
N VAL A 372 -30.87 -2.14 11.68
CA VAL A 372 -31.59 -2.54 10.46
C VAL A 372 -31.10 -3.91 9.98
N HIS A 373 -29.78 -4.08 9.87
CA HIS A 373 -29.18 -5.33 9.37
C HIS A 373 -27.92 -5.68 10.16
N ALA A 374 -27.96 -6.75 10.96
CA ALA A 374 -26.91 -7.05 11.92
C ALA A 374 -25.55 -7.48 11.32
N ASN A 375 -25.45 -7.61 9.99
CA ASN A 375 -24.19 -7.89 9.31
C ASN A 375 -23.47 -6.60 8.87
N PHE A 376 -24.04 -5.43 9.18
CA PHE A 376 -23.46 -4.14 8.86
C PHE A 376 -22.90 -3.51 10.13
N ILE A 377 -21.61 -3.18 10.08
CA ILE A 377 -20.96 -2.37 11.11
C ILE A 377 -21.00 -0.91 10.66
N ILE A 378 -21.47 -0.02 11.52
CA ILE A 378 -21.57 1.41 11.27
C ILE A 378 -20.56 2.14 12.16
N ASN A 379 -19.87 3.11 11.58
CA ASN A 379 -19.01 4.06 12.29
C ASN A 379 -19.77 5.36 12.56
N ARG A 380 -19.78 5.85 13.82
CA ARG A 380 -20.35 7.16 14.16
C ARG A 380 -19.50 8.32 13.60
N GLY A 381 -18.19 8.13 13.50
CA GLY A 381 -17.30 9.03 12.79
C GLY A 381 -15.87 9.08 13.31
N ASN A 382 -15.64 8.72 14.58
CA ASN A 382 -14.32 8.73 15.20
C ASN A 382 -13.84 7.32 15.60
N GLY A 383 -14.39 6.28 14.98
CA GLY A 383 -14.01 4.89 15.24
C GLY A 383 -12.52 4.65 15.15
N GLN A 384 -11.95 4.02 16.19
CA GLN A 384 -10.55 3.61 16.23
C GLN A 384 -10.38 2.16 15.76
N ALA A 385 -9.30 1.85 15.06
CA ALA A 385 -9.06 0.50 14.54
C ALA A 385 -9.17 -0.60 15.60
N LYS A 386 -8.63 -0.36 16.80
CA LYS A 386 -8.73 -1.28 17.95
C LYS A 386 -10.17 -1.61 18.35
N ASP A 387 -11.08 -0.65 18.20
CA ASP A 387 -12.50 -0.83 18.55
C ASP A 387 -13.20 -1.70 17.51
N LEU A 388 -12.88 -1.49 16.23
CA LEU A 388 -13.37 -2.33 15.15
C LEU A 388 -12.90 -3.78 15.31
N ILE A 389 -11.60 -3.99 15.54
CA ILE A 389 -11.02 -5.32 15.77
C ILE A 389 -11.70 -6.01 16.96
N LYS A 390 -11.89 -5.28 18.07
CA LYS A 390 -12.55 -5.81 19.26
C LYS A 390 -14.02 -6.16 18.99
N LEU A 391 -14.75 -5.31 18.27
CA LEU A 391 -16.14 -5.58 17.89
C LEU A 391 -16.25 -6.83 17.00
N VAL A 392 -15.41 -6.94 15.98
CA VAL A 392 -15.35 -8.11 15.07
C VAL A 392 -15.06 -9.39 15.85
N LYS A 393 -14.09 -9.37 16.77
CA LYS A 393 -13.77 -10.50 17.65
C LYS A 393 -14.98 -10.94 18.47
N ILE A 394 -15.68 -10.00 19.11
CA ILE A 394 -16.90 -10.29 19.90
C ILE A 394 -17.98 -10.94 19.03
N ILE A 395 -18.19 -10.44 17.81
CA ILE A 395 -19.18 -11.02 16.88
C ILE A 395 -18.82 -12.48 16.56
N LYS A 396 -17.56 -12.73 16.18
CA LYS A 396 -17.06 -14.08 15.85
C LYS A 396 -17.22 -15.03 17.03
N GLU A 397 -16.82 -14.62 18.24
CA GLU A 397 -16.89 -15.44 19.44
C GLU A 397 -18.34 -15.82 19.79
N ARG A 398 -19.26 -14.85 19.80
CA ARG A 398 -20.68 -15.09 20.13
C ARG A 398 -21.36 -16.01 19.13
N VAL A 399 -21.07 -15.82 17.84
CA VAL A 399 -21.64 -16.68 16.79
C VAL A 399 -21.03 -18.09 16.85
N LYS A 400 -19.72 -18.22 17.08
CA LYS A 400 -19.06 -19.52 17.26
C LYS A 400 -19.60 -20.27 18.48
N GLU A 401 -19.82 -19.59 19.59
CA GLU A 401 -20.37 -20.19 20.82
C GLU A 401 -21.78 -20.75 20.59
N LYS A 402 -22.68 -19.96 19.99
CA LYS A 402 -24.09 -20.33 19.81
C LYS A 402 -24.35 -21.26 18.64
N PHE A 403 -23.66 -21.05 17.51
CA PHE A 403 -23.94 -21.75 16.25
C PHE A 403 -22.85 -22.74 15.83
N ARG A 404 -21.70 -22.76 16.53
CA ARG A 404 -20.53 -23.58 16.17
C ARG A 404 -20.04 -23.32 14.73
N VAL A 405 -20.20 -22.09 14.26
CA VAL A 405 -19.79 -21.63 12.94
C VAL A 405 -18.66 -20.61 13.10
N GLU A 406 -17.63 -20.74 12.27
CA GLU A 406 -16.58 -19.72 12.13
C GLU A 406 -16.98 -18.74 11.03
N LEU A 407 -16.97 -17.45 11.36
CA LEU A 407 -17.29 -16.41 10.39
C LEU A 407 -16.04 -15.96 9.66
N GLU A 408 -16.16 -15.86 8.33
CA GLU A 408 -15.17 -15.25 7.46
C GLU A 408 -15.61 -13.84 7.05
N GLU A 409 -14.68 -12.90 7.08
CA GLU A 409 -14.89 -11.55 6.55
C GLU A 409 -15.13 -11.57 5.03
N GLU A 410 -16.11 -10.78 4.60
CA GLU A 410 -16.35 -10.45 3.19
C GLU A 410 -15.66 -9.13 2.82
N VAL A 411 -15.55 -8.23 3.79
CA VAL A 411 -14.80 -6.99 3.67
C VAL A 411 -13.31 -7.27 3.58
N ILE A 412 -12.60 -6.48 2.79
CA ILE A 412 -11.15 -6.56 2.72
C ILE A 412 -10.58 -5.81 3.92
N ILE A 413 -9.96 -6.55 4.83
CA ILE A 413 -9.18 -5.97 5.93
C ILE A 413 -7.85 -5.49 5.38
N VAL A 414 -7.50 -4.24 5.68
CA VAL A 414 -6.30 -3.56 5.20
C VAL A 414 -5.47 -3.05 6.35
#